data_AF-A0A7J3A9N2-F1
#
_entry.id   AF-A0A7J3A9N2-F1
#
_cell.length_a   1.000
_cell.length_b   1.000
_cell.length_c   1.000
_cell.angle_alpha   90.00
_cell.angle_beta   90.00
_cell.angle_gamma   90.00
#
_symmetry.space_group_name_H-M   'P 1'
#
loop_
_entity.id
_entity.type
_entity.pdbx_description
1 polymer ?
#
loop_
_entity_poly.entity_id
_entity_poly.type
_entity_poly.pdbx_seq_one_letter_code
_entity_poly.pdbx_strand_id
1 'polypeptide(L)' 'MSREEKVERLVRRDIGSIQPKLCPKCLKPLKPLSQLSGWLTPDYYYCEACGYSGAVAFEVVKEERLE' A
#
# COMPACT_ATOMS: atom_id res chain seq x y z
N MET A 1 27.10 30.71 20.63
CA MET A 1 25.92 30.94 19.76
C MET A 1 25.69 29.66 18.97
N SER A 2 24.79 28.82 19.48
CA SER A 2 24.60 27.44 19.05
C SER A 2 23.90 27.40 17.69
N ARG A 3 24.53 26.78 16.69
CA ARG A 3 23.91 26.52 15.39
C ARG A 3 22.93 25.36 15.55
N GLU A 4 21.65 25.67 15.61
CA GLU A 4 20.59 24.69 15.45
C GLU A 4 20.52 24.27 13.97
N GLU A 5 21.23 23.20 13.60
CA GLU A 5 21.04 22.56 12.31
C GLU A 5 19.71 21.79 12.32
N LYS A 6 18.68 22.46 11.81
CA LYS A 6 17.35 21.87 11.58
C LYS A 6 17.46 20.87 10.44
N VAL A 7 17.64 19.59 10.77
CA VAL A 7 17.61 18.50 9.80
C VAL A 7 16.15 18.32 9.34
N GLU A 8 15.82 18.88 8.18
CA GLU A 8 14.55 18.58 7.53
C GLU A 8 14.51 17.09 7.14
N ARG A 9 13.56 16.36 7.72
CA ARG A 9 13.38 14.93 7.47
C ARG A 9 12.81 14.74 6.06
N LEU A 10 13.68 14.57 5.08
CA LEU A 10 13.31 14.09 3.75
C LEU A 10 12.91 12.61 3.83
N VAL A 11 11.60 12.32 3.96
CA VAL A 11 11.09 10.95 3.88
C VAL A 11 10.96 10.58 2.40
N ARG A 12 12.01 9.97 1.83
CA ARG A 12 11.88 9.25 0.56
C ARG A 12 11.14 7.94 0.84
N ARG A 13 9.89 7.81 0.42
CA ARG A 13 9.23 6.50 0.39
C ARG A 13 9.89 5.70 -0.72
N ASP A 14 10.63 4.65 -0.37
CA ASP A 14 11.20 3.74 -1.36
C ASP A 14 10.05 3.03 -2.08
N ILE A 15 9.89 3.28 -3.39
CA ILE A 15 8.80 2.70 -4.18
C ILE A 15 8.80 1.16 -4.14
N GLY A 16 9.98 0.56 -3.95
CA GLY A 16 10.16 -0.90 -3.82
C GLY A 16 9.69 -1.49 -2.49
N SER A 17 9.30 -0.66 -1.52
CA SER A 17 8.79 -1.12 -0.22
C SER A 17 7.29 -1.42 -0.23
N ILE A 18 6.53 -0.89 -1.20
CA ILE A 18 5.08 -0.98 -1.26
C ILE A 18 4.67 -2.41 -1.63
N GLN A 19 4.09 -3.13 -0.68
CA GLN A 19 3.56 -4.47 -0.92
C GLN A 19 2.20 -4.40 -1.62
N PRO A 20 1.94 -5.25 -2.63
CA PRO A 20 0.64 -5.28 -3.29
C PRO A 20 -0.44 -5.83 -2.35
N LYS A 21 -1.64 -5.26 -2.42
CA LYS A 21 -2.84 -5.81 -1.80
C LYS A 21 -3.30 -7.06 -2.57
N LEU A 22 -3.76 -8.09 -1.88
CA LEU A 22 -4.16 -9.37 -2.49
C LEU A 22 -5.67 -9.61 -2.42
N CYS A 23 -6.19 -10.29 -3.43
CA CYS A 23 -7.62 -10.61 -3.57
C CYS A 23 -8.09 -11.64 -2.52
N PRO A 24 -9.21 -11.41 -1.83
CA PRO A 24 -9.74 -12.35 -0.84
C PRO A 24 -10.30 -13.65 -1.44
N LYS A 25 -10.52 -13.70 -2.77
CA LYS A 25 -11.06 -14.90 -3.45
C LYS A 25 -9.98 -15.79 -4.04
N CYS A 26 -8.98 -15.20 -4.72
CA CYS A 26 -8.01 -15.96 -5.51
C CYS A 26 -6.55 -15.58 -5.22
N LEU A 27 -6.31 -14.71 -4.24
CA LEU A 27 -4.99 -14.28 -3.76
C LEU A 27 -4.09 -13.60 -4.81
N LYS A 28 -4.61 -13.28 -6.00
CA LYS A 28 -3.86 -12.48 -6.98
C LYS A 28 -3.83 -10.99 -6.61
N PRO A 29 -2.84 -10.23 -7.09
CA PRO A 29 -2.74 -8.80 -6.84
C PRO A 29 -4.00 -8.03 -7.28
N LEU A 30 -4.41 -7.07 -6.47
CA LEU A 30 -5.52 -6.18 -6.73
C LEU A 30 -5.04 -4.86 -7.35
N LYS A 31 -5.91 -4.24 -8.15
CA LYS A 31 -5.74 -2.87 -8.64
C LYS A 31 -6.74 -1.95 -7.93
N PRO A 32 -6.38 -0.67 -7.69
CA PRO A 32 -7.36 0.31 -7.23
C PRO A 32 -8.41 0.53 -8.31
N LEU A 33 -9.65 0.80 -7.90
CA LEU A 33 -10.76 1.05 -8.81
C LEU A 33 -10.62 2.40 -9.52
N SER A 34 -9.99 3.39 -8.87
CA SER A 34 -9.72 4.71 -9.45
C SER A 34 -8.38 5.27 -8.94
N GLN A 35 -7.86 6.28 -9.64
CA GLN A 35 -6.67 7.02 -9.18
C GLN A 35 -6.96 7.89 -7.94
N LEU A 36 -8.23 8.07 -7.58
CA LEU A 36 -8.68 8.87 -6.45
C LEU A 36 -8.94 8.03 -5.19
N SER A 37 -8.75 6.71 -5.28
CA SER A 37 -8.91 5.78 -4.16
C SER A 37 -7.85 6.04 -3.08
N GLY A 38 -8.29 6.06 -1.82
CA GLY A 38 -7.44 6.33 -0.65
C GLY A 38 -7.20 7.81 -0.37
N TRP A 39 -7.56 8.70 -1.30
CA TRP A 39 -7.48 10.15 -1.09
C TRP A 39 -8.86 10.81 -1.05
N LEU A 40 -9.61 10.78 -2.16
CA LEU A 40 -10.94 11.40 -2.24
C LEU A 40 -12.06 10.37 -2.03
N THR A 41 -11.84 9.15 -2.52
CA THR A 41 -12.80 8.05 -2.40
C THR A 41 -12.22 6.97 -1.49
N PRO A 42 -13.07 6.17 -0.81
CA PRO A 42 -12.59 5.02 -0.06
C PRO A 42 -11.79 4.07 -0.95
N ASP A 43 -10.89 3.32 -0.33
CA ASP A 43 -10.15 2.28 -1.05
C ASP A 43 -11.10 1.20 -1.53
N TYR A 44 -11.24 1.11 -2.86
CA TYR A 44 -11.95 0.05 -3.55
C TYR A 44 -11.01 -0.60 -4.54
N TYR A 45 -11.11 -1.91 -4.64
CA TYR A 45 -10.22 -2.73 -5.42
C TYR A 45 -10.96 -3.55 -6.45
N TYR A 46 -10.27 -3.88 -7.54
CA TYR A 46 -10.72 -4.79 -8.58
C TYR A 46 -9.66 -5.87 -8.86
N CYS A 47 -10.11 -7.11 -9.04
CA CYS A 47 -9.28 -8.25 -9.41
C CYS A 47 -9.52 -8.65 -10.87
N GLU A 48 -8.52 -8.45 -11.73
CA GLU A 48 -8.57 -8.82 -13.14
C GLU A 48 -8.67 -10.33 -13.38
N ALA A 49 -8.30 -11.14 -12.39
CA ALA A 49 -8.24 -12.59 -12.55
C ALA A 49 -9.51 -13.34 -12.19
N CYS A 50 -10.33 -12.82 -11.27
CA CYS A 50 -11.57 -13.49 -10.83
C CYS A 50 -12.80 -12.57 -10.81
N GLY A 51 -12.64 -11.29 -11.17
CA GLY A 51 -13.73 -10.31 -11.21
C GLY A 51 -14.20 -9.80 -9.85
N TYR A 52 -13.48 -10.08 -8.76
CA TYR A 52 -13.79 -9.48 -7.45
C TYR A 52 -13.73 -7.95 -7.52
N SER A 53 -14.73 -7.28 -6.95
CA SER A 53 -14.74 -5.85 -6.69
C SER A 53 -15.21 -5.58 -5.26
N GLY A 54 -14.52 -4.70 -4.54
CA GLY A 54 -14.87 -4.38 -3.15
C GLY A 54 -13.74 -3.70 -2.38
N ALA A 55 -14.03 -3.33 -1.13
CA ALA A 55 -13.09 -2.62 -0.25
C ALA A 55 -12.16 -3.54 0.55
N VAL A 56 -12.44 -4.86 0.59
CA VAL A 56 -11.64 -5.82 1.36
C VAL A 56 -10.46 -6.34 0.56
N ALA A 57 -9.28 -6.37 1.17
CA ALA A 57 -8.07 -6.94 0.61
C ALA A 57 -7.15 -7.50 1.70
N PHE A 58 -6.28 -8.44 1.35
CA PHE A 58 -5.22 -8.93 2.23
C PHE A 58 -3.95 -8.08 2.09
N GLU A 59 -3.25 -7.89 3.20
CA GLU A 59 -1.95 -7.24 3.27
C GLU A 59 -0.85 -8.29 3.45
N VAL A 60 0.24 -8.15 2.69
CA VAL A 60 1.41 -9.01 2.87
C VAL A 60 2.25 -8.44 4.00
N VAL A 61 2.28 -9.15 5.13
CA VAL A 61 3.16 -8.84 6.25
C VAL A 61 4.49 -9.55 6.01
N LYS A 62 5.60 -8.82 6.05
CA LYS A 62 6.93 -9.44 6.08
C LYS A 62 7.15 -9.94 7.50
N GLU A 63 7.47 -11.22 7.65
CA GLU A 63 8.02 -11.72 8.90
C GLU A 63 9.39 -11.08 9.10
N GLU A 64 9.47 -10.16 10.05
CA GLU A 64 10.75 -9.69 10.56
C GLU A 64 11.37 -10.88 11.29
N ARG A 65 12.42 -11.46 10.70
CA ARG A 65 13.20 -12.51 11.35
C ARG A 65 13.83 -11.87 12.59
N LEU A 66 13.22 -12.09 13.75
CA LEU A 66 13.79 -11.74 15.05
C LEU A 66 15.02 -12.65 15.25
N GLU A 67 16.19 -12.16 14.85
CA GLU A 67 17.49 -12.73 15.23
C GLU A 67 18.08 -11.97 16.42
#